data_AF-A0A1I3EPU6-F1
#
_entry.id   AF-A0A1I3EPU6-F1
#
_cell.length_a   1.000
_cell.length_b   1.000
_cell.length_c   1.000
_cell.angle_alpha   90.00
_cell.angle_beta   90.00
_cell.angle_gamma   90.00
#
_symmetry.space_group_name_H-M   'P 1'
#
loop_
_entity.id
_entity.type
_entity.pdbx_description
1 polymer ?
#
loop_
_entity_poly.entity_id
_entity_poly.type
_entity_poly.pdbx_seq_one_letter_code
_entity_poly.pdbx_strand_id
1 'polypeptide(L)'
;MLAFRSAHEARDARKKLNLRDEFGERIIAGRRSAGRFPISEALLRREVSHDLETLLNTIALESTLDLSGRDRVRTSILNYGFPDIAHRSIDEVTDDELTDALRETLTTYEPRLDRKTIRVRRDGSVGPEQLKLRFIVHADLKAEPLNVPVEFIADVDLDSGDIQINRL
;
A
#
# COMPACT_ATOMS: atom_id res chain seq x y z
N MET A 1 0.40 -9.61 3.69
CA MET A 1 -0.95 -10.19 3.56
C MET A 1 -1.05 -11.38 2.60
N LEU A 2 -0.02 -11.66 1.77
CA LEU A 2 -0.04 -12.76 0.77
C LEU A 2 -0.61 -14.09 1.26
N ALA A 3 -0.19 -14.61 2.42
CA ALA A 3 -0.65 -15.91 2.90
C ALA A 3 -2.17 -15.99 3.12
N PHE A 4 -2.80 -14.88 3.53
CA PHE A 4 -4.24 -14.81 3.72
C PHE A 4 -4.97 -14.59 2.40
N ARG A 5 -4.46 -13.72 1.53
CA ARG A 5 -5.02 -13.51 0.18
C ARG A 5 -4.94 -14.77 -0.66
N SER A 6 -3.81 -15.47 -0.67
CA SER A 6 -3.64 -16.73 -1.41
C SER A 6 -4.55 -17.84 -0.86
N ALA A 7 -4.69 -17.95 0.47
CA ALA A 7 -5.62 -18.91 1.09
C ALA A 7 -7.09 -18.58 0.75
N HIS A 8 -7.44 -17.29 0.71
CA HIS A 8 -8.76 -16.83 0.31
C HIS A 8 -9.05 -17.14 -1.17
N GLU A 9 -8.12 -16.83 -2.08
CA GLU A 9 -8.20 -17.17 -3.51
C GLU A 9 -8.33 -18.70 -3.70
N ALA A 10 -7.55 -19.48 -2.96
CA ALA A 10 -7.61 -20.94 -2.97
C ALA A 10 -8.86 -21.53 -2.31
N ARG A 11 -9.70 -20.68 -1.70
CA ARG A 11 -10.91 -21.05 -0.93
C ARG A 11 -10.62 -22.11 0.13
N ASP A 12 -9.48 -22.00 0.80
CA ASP A 12 -9.02 -23.01 1.76
C ASP A 12 -10.00 -23.22 2.91
N ALA A 13 -10.69 -22.16 3.35
CA ALA A 13 -11.75 -22.25 4.35
C ALA A 13 -12.94 -23.15 3.94
N ARG A 14 -13.15 -23.39 2.63
CA ARG A 14 -14.23 -24.24 2.11
C ARG A 14 -13.78 -25.68 1.85
N LYS A 15 -12.47 -25.98 1.91
CA LYS A 15 -11.94 -27.33 1.70
C LYS A 15 -12.05 -28.14 3.00
N LYS A 16 -12.74 -29.29 2.94
CA LYS A 16 -12.73 -30.25 4.05
C LYS A 16 -11.38 -30.96 4.09
N LEU A 17 -10.54 -30.64 5.07
CA LEU A 17 -9.28 -31.35 5.31
C LEU A 17 -9.57 -32.66 6.06
N ASN A 18 -9.67 -33.77 5.33
CA ASN A 18 -9.69 -35.11 5.94
C ASN A 18 -8.25 -35.51 6.29
N LEU A 19 -7.77 -35.07 7.46
CA LEU A 19 -6.46 -35.44 7.99
C LEU A 19 -6.57 -36.77 8.74
N ARG A 20 -6.89 -37.84 8.01
CA ARG A 20 -6.88 -39.21 8.52
C ARG A 20 -6.03 -40.09 7.62
N ASP A 21 -5.26 -41.00 8.20
CA ASP A 21 -4.49 -41.98 7.44
C ASP A 21 -5.38 -43.15 6.95
N GLU A 22 -4.79 -44.11 6.24
CA GLU A 22 -5.49 -45.31 5.75
C GLU A 22 -6.06 -46.17 6.88
N PHE A 23 -5.57 -46.01 8.12
CA PHE A 23 -6.03 -46.71 9.32
C PHE A 23 -7.07 -45.91 10.12
N GLY A 24 -7.46 -44.72 9.63
CA GLY A 24 -8.47 -43.86 10.24
C GLY A 24 -7.97 -43.04 11.43
N GLU A 25 -6.68 -43.10 11.74
CA GLU A 25 -6.06 -42.29 12.79
C GLU A 25 -5.94 -40.83 12.35
N ARG A 26 -6.10 -39.92 13.31
CA ARG A 26 -5.97 -38.49 13.04
C ARG A 26 -4.50 -38.16 12.78
N ILE A 27 -4.19 -37.70 11.58
CA ILE A 27 -2.86 -37.18 11.24
C ILE A 27 -2.68 -35.87 12.01
N ILE A 28 -1.86 -35.92 13.07
CA ILE A 28 -1.42 -34.71 13.77
C ILE A 28 -0.46 -34.01 12.82
N ALA A 29 -0.87 -32.84 12.31
CA ALA A 29 0.01 -32.02 11.50
C ALA A 29 1.28 -31.75 12.30
N GLY A 30 2.41 -32.30 11.84
CA GLY A 30 3.72 -32.03 12.44
C GLY A 30 3.94 -30.53 12.55
N ARG A 31 4.75 -30.11 13.53
CA ARG A 31 5.13 -28.71 13.72
C ARG A 31 5.63 -28.18 12.38
N ARG A 32 4.79 -27.45 11.65
CA ARG A 32 5.20 -26.79 10.41
C ARG A 32 6.30 -25.84 10.86
N SER A 33 7.55 -26.13 10.51
CA SER A 33 8.53 -25.06 10.43
C SER A 33 7.90 -24.10 9.43
N ALA A 34 7.35 -23.00 9.92
CA ALA A 34 6.85 -21.95 9.07
C ALA A 34 8.07 -21.28 8.43
N GLY A 35 8.71 -21.98 7.49
CA GLY A 35 9.59 -21.36 6.54
C GLY A 35 8.77 -20.27 5.88
N ARG A 36 9.30 -19.04 5.86
CA ARG A 36 8.70 -17.97 5.08
C ARG A 36 8.51 -18.52 3.67
N PHE A 37 7.27 -18.59 3.18
CA PHE A 37 7.04 -18.98 1.81
C PHE A 37 7.76 -17.97 0.91
N PRO A 38 8.64 -18.41 0.00
CA PRO A 38 9.32 -17.50 -0.90
C PRO A 38 8.26 -16.80 -1.75
N ILE A 39 8.31 -15.47 -1.79
CA ILE A 39 7.46 -14.65 -2.66
C ILE A 39 8.29 -14.27 -3.89
N SER A 40 7.71 -14.43 -5.08
CA SER A 40 8.35 -13.92 -6.29
C SER A 40 8.26 -12.39 -6.32
N GLU A 41 9.21 -11.75 -6.98
CA GLU A 41 9.21 -10.31 -7.17
C GLU A 41 7.88 -9.80 -7.74
N ALA A 42 7.37 -10.44 -8.79
CA ALA A 42 6.10 -10.06 -9.42
C ALA A 42 4.90 -10.14 -8.46
N LEU A 43 4.86 -11.16 -7.58
CA LEU A 43 3.82 -11.24 -6.57
C LEU A 43 4.00 -10.18 -5.49
N LEU A 44 5.24 -9.88 -5.09
CA LEU A 44 5.51 -8.82 -4.11
C LEU A 44 5.09 -7.45 -4.64
N ARG A 45 5.41 -7.12 -5.90
CA ARG A 45 4.97 -5.91 -6.59
C ARG A 45 3.44 -5.81 -6.60
N ARG A 46 2.75 -6.88 -7.00
CA ARG A 46 1.27 -6.93 -7.01
C ARG A 46 0.67 -6.68 -5.62
N GLU A 47 1.21 -7.32 -4.60
CA GLU A 47 0.73 -7.18 -3.21
C GLU A 47 0.95 -5.76 -2.69
N VAL A 48 2.10 -5.15 -2.99
CA VAL A 48 2.38 -3.77 -2.63
C VAL A 48 1.47 -2.81 -3.38
N SER A 49 1.27 -2.98 -4.69
CA SER A 49 0.37 -2.14 -5.49
C SER A 49 -1.03 -2.09 -4.91
N HIS A 50 -1.60 -3.24 -4.56
CA HIS A 50 -2.94 -3.30 -3.96
C HIS A 50 -3.01 -2.65 -2.58
N ASP A 51 -1.97 -2.85 -1.76
CA ASP A 51 -1.93 -2.26 -0.43
C ASP A 51 -1.73 -0.73 -0.50
N LEU A 52 -0.98 -0.23 -1.49
CA LEU A 52 -0.86 1.19 -1.81
C LEU A 52 -2.17 1.79 -2.30
N GLU A 53 -2.89 1.13 -3.20
CA GLU A 53 -4.24 1.56 -3.61
C GLU A 53 -5.17 1.65 -2.39
N THR A 54 -5.15 0.66 -1.51
CA THR A 54 -5.99 0.67 -0.30
C THR A 54 -5.59 1.82 0.63
N LEU A 55 -4.29 2.03 0.84
CA LEU A 55 -3.76 3.10 1.69
C LEU A 55 -4.15 4.49 1.16
N LEU A 56 -3.94 4.71 -0.14
CA LEU A 56 -4.10 6.03 -0.74
C LEU A 56 -5.57 6.40 -0.97
N ASN A 57 -6.46 5.42 -1.11
CA ASN A 57 -7.91 5.64 -1.21
C ASN A 57 -8.64 5.57 0.15
N THR A 58 -7.91 5.49 1.26
CA THR A 58 -8.51 5.59 2.61
C THR A 58 -8.29 6.99 3.15
N ILE A 59 -9.33 7.65 3.65
CA ILE A 59 -9.21 9.01 4.22
C ILE A 59 -8.55 8.96 5.60
N ALA A 60 -7.46 9.71 5.78
CA ALA A 60 -6.77 9.83 7.05
C ALA A 60 -7.61 10.56 8.11
N LEU A 61 -7.46 10.18 9.39
CA LEU A 61 -8.21 10.77 10.50
C LEU A 61 -8.00 12.28 10.64
N GLU A 62 -6.79 12.76 10.35
CA GLU A 62 -6.44 14.17 10.41
C GLU A 62 -7.26 15.07 9.49
N SER A 63 -7.88 14.51 8.44
CA SER A 63 -8.80 15.24 7.57
C SER A 63 -10.11 15.60 8.26
N THR A 64 -10.43 14.94 9.38
CA THR A 64 -11.67 15.17 10.15
C THR A 64 -11.42 15.78 11.53
N LEU A 65 -10.25 15.51 12.13
CA LEU A 65 -9.90 15.95 13.48
C LEU A 65 -8.54 16.64 13.49
N ASP A 66 -8.44 17.78 14.16
CA ASP A 66 -7.15 18.43 14.40
C ASP A 66 -6.25 17.57 15.31
N LEU A 67 -5.14 17.08 14.73
CA LEU A 67 -4.13 16.28 15.43
C LEU A 67 -2.95 17.13 15.92
N SER A 68 -3.09 18.45 16.01
CA SER A 68 -2.06 19.33 16.59
C SER A 68 -1.66 18.87 17.99
N GLY A 69 -0.35 18.68 18.20
CA GLY A 69 0.22 18.17 19.45
C GLY A 69 0.01 16.66 19.70
N ARG A 70 -0.52 15.91 18.73
CA ARG A 70 -0.83 14.47 18.83
C ARG A 70 0.01 13.61 17.87
N ASP A 71 1.32 13.82 17.86
CA ASP A 71 2.26 13.18 16.90
C ASP A 71 2.22 11.65 16.90
N ARG A 72 1.95 11.04 18.07
CA ARG A 72 1.80 9.58 18.19
C ARG A 72 0.53 9.06 17.50
N VAL A 73 -0.54 9.86 17.43
CA VAL A 73 -1.77 9.50 16.73
C VAL A 73 -1.55 9.59 15.22
N ARG A 74 -0.90 10.68 14.77
CA ARG A 74 -0.56 10.93 13.37
C ARG A 74 0.22 9.80 12.71
N THR A 75 1.11 9.15 13.46
CA THR A 75 1.95 8.03 12.99
C THR A 75 1.40 6.64 13.34
N SER A 76 0.21 6.57 13.93
CA SER A 76 -0.44 5.32 14.32
C SER A 76 -1.42 4.83 13.26
N ILE A 77 -1.85 3.57 13.39
CA ILE A 77 -2.91 3.01 12.56
C ILE A 77 -4.24 3.79 12.63
N LEU A 78 -4.45 4.61 13.67
CA LEU A 78 -5.65 5.45 13.77
C LEU A 78 -5.70 6.52 12.67
N ASN A 79 -4.55 6.97 12.17
CA ASN A 79 -4.44 7.93 11.08
C ASN A 79 -4.08 7.24 9.74
N TYR A 80 -4.33 5.93 9.62
CA TYR A 80 -4.06 5.20 8.38
C TYR A 80 -4.91 5.76 7.25
N GLY A 81 -4.24 6.18 6.18
CA GLY A 81 -4.89 6.76 5.01
C GLY A 81 -4.05 7.87 4.40
N PHE A 82 -4.63 8.50 3.38
CA PHE A 82 -4.13 9.69 2.74
C PHE A 82 -4.97 10.91 3.16
N PRO A 83 -4.36 12.08 3.37
CA PRO A 83 -5.11 13.30 3.64
C PRO A 83 -6.09 13.62 2.50
N ASP A 84 -7.33 13.92 2.85
CA ASP A 84 -8.36 14.33 1.91
C ASP A 84 -7.95 15.59 1.13
N ILE A 85 -7.72 15.41 -0.17
CA ILE A 85 -7.34 16.46 -1.12
C ILE A 85 -8.58 17.09 -1.74
N ALA A 86 -9.67 16.33 -1.92
CA ALA A 86 -10.87 16.81 -2.61
C ALA A 86 -11.58 17.92 -1.82
N HIS A 87 -11.49 17.87 -0.48
CA HIS A 87 -12.06 18.90 0.39
C HIS A 87 -11.12 20.08 0.70
N ARG A 88 -9.84 19.98 0.34
CA ARG A 88 -8.94 21.14 0.37
C ARG A 88 -9.04 21.80 -1.00
N SER A 89 -9.38 23.09 -1.05
CA SER A 89 -9.52 23.79 -2.33
C SER A 89 -8.23 23.62 -3.14
N ILE A 90 -8.36 23.27 -4.42
CA ILE A 90 -7.22 23.01 -5.34
C ILE A 90 -6.29 24.23 -5.45
N ASP A 91 -6.80 25.42 -5.16
CA ASP A 91 -6.00 26.66 -5.09
C ASP A 91 -5.15 26.79 -3.81
N GLU A 92 -5.47 26.02 -2.75
CA GLU A 92 -4.74 26.04 -1.47
C GLU A 92 -3.67 24.93 -1.37
N VAL A 93 -3.84 23.79 -2.06
CA VAL A 93 -2.87 22.68 -1.98
C VAL A 93 -1.81 22.81 -3.06
N THR A 94 -0.58 23.07 -2.62
CA THR A 94 0.57 23.12 -3.53
C THR A 94 1.05 21.72 -3.91
N ASP A 95 1.68 21.63 -5.09
CA ASP A 95 2.35 20.43 -5.59
C ASP A 95 3.32 19.83 -4.57
N ASP A 96 4.00 20.72 -3.85
CA ASP A 96 4.99 20.38 -2.84
C ASP A 96 4.33 19.75 -1.62
N GLU A 97 3.21 20.31 -1.13
CA GLU A 97 2.44 19.73 -0.03
C GLU A 97 1.92 18.34 -0.37
N LEU A 98 1.43 18.13 -1.59
CA LEU A 98 0.91 16.83 -2.00
C LEU A 98 2.05 15.80 -2.17
N THR A 99 3.18 16.25 -2.70
CA THR A 99 4.41 15.46 -2.81
C THR A 99 4.91 15.01 -1.43
N ASP A 100 4.92 15.92 -0.46
CA ASP A 100 5.36 15.66 0.91
C ASP A 100 4.38 14.73 1.64
N ALA A 101 3.07 14.97 1.50
CA ALA A 101 2.03 14.10 2.05
C ALA A 101 2.14 12.66 1.50
N LEU A 102 2.36 12.50 0.20
CA LEU A 102 2.56 11.18 -0.42
C LEU A 102 3.82 10.52 0.12
N ARG A 103 4.93 11.24 0.21
CA ARG A 103 6.17 10.73 0.77
C ARG A 103 6.02 10.30 2.22
N GLU A 104 5.38 11.10 3.07
CA GLU A 104 5.18 10.81 4.50
C GLU A 104 4.28 9.58 4.69
N THR A 105 3.17 9.53 3.95
CA THR A 105 2.21 8.42 3.99
C THR A 105 2.88 7.10 3.61
N LEU A 106 3.61 7.08 2.48
CA LEU A 106 4.35 5.89 2.03
C LEU A 106 5.43 5.47 3.03
N THR A 107 6.19 6.42 3.56
CA THR A 107 7.26 6.16 4.54
C THR A 107 6.72 5.56 5.84
N THR A 108 5.54 6.02 6.27
CA THR A 108 4.92 5.64 7.54
C THR A 108 4.25 4.27 7.43
N TYR A 109 3.41 4.07 6.43
CA TYR A 109 2.49 2.93 6.35
C TYR A 109 2.93 1.80 5.42
N GLU A 110 3.90 2.02 4.53
CA GLU A 110 4.39 0.97 3.62
C GLU A 110 5.86 0.56 3.92
N PRO A 111 6.10 -0.28 4.94
CA PRO A 111 7.45 -0.65 5.37
C PRO A 111 8.22 -1.54 4.37
N ARG A 112 7.52 -2.16 3.39
CA ARG A 112 8.18 -2.94 2.33
C ARG A 112 8.94 -2.04 1.36
N LEU A 113 8.57 -0.77 1.23
CA LEU A 113 9.39 0.22 0.56
C LEU A 113 10.52 0.68 1.49
N ASP A 114 11.72 0.84 0.94
CA ASP A 114 12.83 1.43 1.68
C ASP A 114 12.63 2.95 1.80
N ARG A 115 12.35 3.38 3.03
CA ARG A 115 12.17 4.78 3.42
C ARG A 115 13.26 5.73 2.91
N LYS A 116 14.49 5.23 2.74
CA LYS A 116 15.62 6.06 2.28
C LYS A 116 15.62 6.31 0.77
N THR A 117 14.92 5.49 0.00
CA THR A 117 14.94 5.51 -1.46
C THR A 117 13.66 6.06 -2.07
N ILE A 118 12.59 6.24 -1.26
CA ILE A 118 11.34 6.88 -1.70
C ILE A 118 11.62 8.30 -2.19
N ARG A 119 11.32 8.53 -3.47
CA ARG A 119 11.39 9.83 -4.15
C ARG A 119 10.08 10.02 -4.92
N VAL A 120 9.37 11.09 -4.62
CA VAL A 120 8.14 11.49 -5.29
C VAL A 120 8.45 12.71 -6.15
N ARG A 121 7.92 12.74 -7.38
CA ARG A 121 8.01 13.90 -8.28
C ARG A 121 6.68 14.09 -8.99
N ARG A 122 6.24 15.34 -9.12
CA ARG A 122 5.10 15.67 -9.98
C ARG A 122 5.51 15.56 -11.46
N ASP A 123 4.66 14.94 -12.25
CA ASP A 123 4.76 14.94 -13.70
C ASP A 123 3.87 16.07 -14.26
N GLY A 124 4.51 17.10 -14.82
CA GLY A 124 3.83 18.26 -15.42
C GLY A 124 3.28 17.99 -16.82
N SER A 125 3.37 16.76 -17.35
CA SER A 125 2.86 16.42 -18.67
C SER A 125 1.33 16.34 -18.75
N VAL A 126 0.64 16.22 -17.61
CA VAL A 126 -0.82 16.22 -17.53
C VAL A 126 -1.31 17.66 -17.41
N GLY A 127 -2.06 18.10 -18.42
CA GLY A 127 -2.62 19.45 -18.47
C GLY A 127 -3.74 19.66 -17.44
N PRO A 128 -3.93 20.91 -16.96
CA PRO A 128 -4.96 21.25 -15.97
C PRO A 128 -6.39 20.95 -16.45
N GLU A 129 -6.63 20.85 -17.77
CA GLU A 129 -7.91 20.48 -18.35
C GLU A 129 -8.38 19.06 -18.00
N GLN A 130 -7.49 18.18 -17.52
CA GLN A 130 -7.83 16.79 -17.18
C GLN A 130 -8.28 16.62 -15.73
N LEU A 131 -8.23 17.67 -14.90
CA LEU A 131 -8.51 17.60 -13.45
C LEU A 131 -7.79 16.42 -12.77
N LYS A 132 -6.56 16.16 -13.22
CA LYS A 132 -5.74 15.04 -12.75
C LYS A 132 -4.34 15.50 -12.41
N LEU A 133 -3.82 15.02 -11.29
CA LEU A 133 -2.43 15.19 -10.91
C LEU A 133 -1.70 13.86 -11.04
N ARG A 134 -0.57 13.87 -11.73
CA ARG A 134 0.27 12.68 -11.88
C ARG A 134 1.54 12.82 -11.06
N PHE A 135 1.82 11.80 -10.25
CA PHE A 135 3.06 11.67 -9.51
C PHE A 135 3.82 10.42 -9.96
N ILE A 136 5.13 10.57 -10.13
CA ILE A 136 6.05 9.47 -10.37
C ILE A 136 6.78 9.20 -9.06
N VAL A 137 6.63 7.98 -8.55
CA VAL A 137 7.26 7.52 -7.32
C VAL A 137 8.32 6.50 -7.64
N HIS A 138 9.55 6.75 -7.22
CA HIS A 138 10.64 5.79 -7.25
C HIS A 138 10.95 5.32 -5.83
N ALA A 139 11.14 4.02 -5.65
CA ALA A 139 11.54 3.45 -4.36
C ALA A 139 12.21 2.09 -4.56
N ASP A 140 12.93 1.62 -3.55
CA ASP A 140 13.44 0.25 -3.51
C ASP A 140 12.50 -0.62 -2.69
N LEU A 141 12.05 -1.71 -3.28
CA LEU A 141 11.25 -2.72 -2.63
C LEU A 141 12.18 -3.69 -1.89
N LYS A 142 11.98 -3.83 -0.58
CA LYS A 142 12.75 -4.75 0.26
C LYS A 142 12.41 -6.19 -0.10
N ALA A 143 13.40 -6.87 -0.66
CA ALA A 143 13.32 -8.29 -1.00
C ALA A 143 14.63 -8.98 -0.60
N GLU A 144 14.55 -10.27 -0.30
CA GLU A 144 15.73 -11.11 -0.03
C GLU A 144 16.01 -11.96 -1.28
N PRO A 145 17.27 -12.04 -1.75
CA PRO A 145 18.51 -11.56 -1.13
C PRO A 145 18.87 -10.10 -1.44
N LEU A 146 18.22 -9.45 -2.41
CA LEU A 146 18.53 -8.09 -2.86
C LEU A 146 17.25 -7.28 -3.02
N ASN A 147 17.34 -5.99 -2.70
CA ASN A 147 16.25 -5.04 -2.95
C ASN A 147 16.03 -4.84 -4.45
N VAL A 148 14.79 -4.58 -4.82
CA VAL A 148 14.37 -4.40 -6.21
C VAL A 148 13.95 -2.94 -6.42
N PRO A 149 14.58 -2.20 -7.34
CA PRO A 149 14.12 -0.85 -7.67
C PRO A 149 12.77 -0.92 -8.37
N VAL A 150 11.81 -0.12 -7.90
CA VAL A 150 10.47 0.01 -8.46
C VAL A 150 10.16 1.47 -8.76
N GLU A 151 9.39 1.69 -9.81
CA GLU A 151 8.85 2.97 -10.21
C GLU A 151 7.38 2.75 -10.51
N PHE A 152 6.52 3.58 -9.92
CA PHE A 152 5.10 3.57 -10.19
C PHE A 152 4.53 4.97 -10.32
N ILE A 153 3.40 5.06 -11.01
CA ILE A 153 2.68 6.29 -11.27
C ILE A 153 1.47 6.32 -10.34
N ALA A 154 1.31 7.39 -9.58
CA ALA A 154 0.10 7.68 -8.82
C ALA A 154 -0.66 8.80 -9.53
N ASP A 155 -1.78 8.45 -10.14
CA ASP A 155 -2.70 9.39 -10.77
C ASP A 155 -3.81 9.73 -9.76
N VAL A 156 -3.90 11.00 -9.37
CA VAL A 156 -4.90 11.54 -8.45
C VAL A 156 -5.98 12.23 -9.28
N ASP A 157 -7.22 11.78 -9.15
CA ASP A 157 -8.38 12.45 -9.74
C ASP A 157 -8.86 13.56 -8.79
N LEU A 158 -8.88 14.80 -9.26
CA LEU A 158 -9.24 15.95 -8.43
C LEU A 158 -10.75 16.09 -8.20
N ASP A 159 -11.58 15.44 -9.01
CA ASP A 159 -13.04 15.50 -8.86
C ASP A 159 -13.51 14.50 -7.80
N SER A 160 -13.03 13.25 -7.87
CA SER A 160 -13.42 12.21 -6.91
C SER A 160 -12.48 12.06 -5.71
N GLY A 161 -11.24 12.55 -5.80
CA GLY A 161 -10.18 12.28 -4.83
C GLY A 161 -9.59 10.87 -4.94
N ASP A 162 -10.02 10.07 -5.93
CA ASP A 162 -9.51 8.71 -6.12
C ASP A 162 -8.07 8.72 -6.61
N ILE A 163 -7.27 7.80 -6.07
CA ILE A 163 -5.86 7.63 -6.43
C ILE A 163 -5.67 6.27 -7.10
N GLN A 164 -5.20 6.30 -8.35
CA GLN A 164 -4.90 5.10 -9.12
C GLN A 164 -3.39 4.87 -9.19
N ILE A 165 -2.96 3.66 -8.83
CA ILE A 165 -1.57 3.23 -8.98
C ILE A 165 -1.40 2.48 -10.30
N ASN A 166 -0.62 3.07 -11.19
CA ASN A 166 -0.32 2.51 -12.50
C ASN A 166 1.15 2.04 -12.53
N ARG A 167 1.35 0.81 -13.00
CA ARG A 167 2.66 0.20 -13.32
C ARG A 167 3.58 0.06 -12.09
N LEU A 168 3.56 -1.08 -11.40
CA LEU A 168 4.52 -1.43 -10.32
C LEU A 168 5.26 -2.73 -10.62
#